data_AF-A0A2T4FTW8-F1
#
_entry.id   AF-A0A2T4FTW8-F1
#
_cell.length_a   1.000
_cell.length_b   1.000
_cell.length_c   1.000
_cell.angle_alpha   90.00
_cell.angle_beta   90.00
_cell.angle_gamma   90.00
#
_symmetry.space_group_name_H-M   'P 1'
#
loop_
_entity.id
_entity.type
_entity.pdbx_description
1 polymer ?
#
loop_
_entity_poly.entity_id
_entity_poly.type
_entity_poly.pdbx_seq_one_letter_code
_entity_poly.pdbx_strand_id
1 'polypeptide(L)'
;MEALQLPIPTQWVEPVWIGVQILLILLAGYLAQRFVAKGLTRLGERYPLPPQLLMPLRGGLRWLIMGSALIFVLGRLGVSATVLWTALSGFVAVAAVAFFAMWSVLSNLLCAILIFTVGPFRLGDIVELVDTVDKPGVKGRVVAINLLYTTLVEVAEAGTDSAMVQVPNSLFFQRSVRRWPGTHVFPGDR
;
A
#
# COMPACT_ATOMS: atom_id res chain seq x y z
N MET A 1 49.85 -11.93 -44.95
CA MET A 1 49.51 -11.10 -43.77
C MET A 1 48.74 -11.99 -42.81
N GLU A 2 49.35 -13.12 -42.45
CA GLU A 2 50.03 -13.32 -41.17
C GLU A 2 49.09 -13.13 -39.99
N ALA A 3 48.57 -14.29 -39.58
CA ALA A 3 47.89 -14.54 -38.34
C ALA A 3 48.64 -13.90 -37.17
N LEU A 4 48.05 -12.85 -36.61
CA LEU A 4 48.34 -12.40 -35.26
C LEU A 4 47.78 -13.47 -34.31
N GLN A 5 48.49 -14.59 -34.17
CA GLN A 5 48.18 -15.66 -33.23
C GLN A 5 48.38 -15.12 -31.81
N LEU A 6 47.34 -14.45 -31.28
CA LEU A 6 47.24 -14.17 -29.87
C LEU A 6 47.26 -15.51 -29.11
N PRO A 7 48.16 -15.71 -28.13
CA PRO A 7 48.31 -16.96 -27.40
C PRO A 7 47.24 -17.06 -26.29
N ILE A 8 45.98 -16.89 -26.67
CA ILE A 8 44.85 -17.01 -25.75
C ILE A 8 44.06 -18.24 -26.21
N PRO A 9 44.04 -19.33 -25.42
CA PRO A 9 43.26 -20.49 -25.79
C PRO A 9 41.79 -20.07 -25.90
N THR A 10 41.12 -20.40 -27.00
CA THR A 10 39.73 -19.98 -27.33
C THR A 10 38.73 -20.25 -26.21
N GLN A 11 38.96 -21.31 -25.41
CA GLN A 11 38.22 -21.65 -24.19
C GLN A 11 38.22 -20.56 -23.08
N TRP A 12 39.19 -19.65 -23.05
CA TRP A 12 39.25 -18.56 -22.07
C TRP A 12 38.67 -17.24 -22.60
N VAL A 13 38.43 -17.14 -23.91
CA VAL A 13 37.92 -15.91 -24.53
C VAL A 13 36.45 -15.67 -24.14
N GLU A 14 35.63 -16.72 -24.11
CA GLU A 14 34.21 -16.60 -23.74
C GLU A 14 33.98 -16.21 -22.26
N PRO A 15 34.64 -16.84 -21.26
CA PRO A 15 34.52 -16.42 -19.86
C PRO A 15 35.02 -14.98 -19.63
N VAL A 16 36.13 -14.60 -20.27
CA VAL A 16 36.70 -13.25 -20.15
C VAL A 16 35.75 -12.22 -20.76
N TRP A 17 35.11 -12.53 -21.89
CA TRP A 17 34.14 -11.64 -22.53
C TRP A 17 32.90 -11.41 -21.66
N ILE A 18 32.37 -12.46 -21.02
CA ILE A 18 31.27 -12.35 -20.06
C ILE A 18 31.70 -11.53 -18.84
N GLY A 19 32.92 -11.74 -18.33
CA GLY A 19 33.48 -10.96 -17.23
C GLY A 19 33.58 -9.47 -17.54
N VAL A 20 34.05 -9.10 -18.75
CA VAL A 20 34.11 -7.70 -19.20
C VAL A 20 32.70 -7.09 -19.33
N GLN A 21 31.72 -7.84 -19.83
CA GLN A 21 30.34 -7.37 -19.92
C GLN A 21 29.72 -7.13 -18.54
N ILE A 22 29.94 -8.03 -17.57
CA ILE A 22 29.50 -7.84 -16.19
C ILE A 22 30.16 -6.59 -15.58
N LEU A 23 31.47 -6.42 -15.78
CA LEU A 23 32.20 -5.25 -15.30
C LEU A 23 31.64 -3.95 -15.89
N LEU A 24 31.34 -3.92 -17.20
CA LEU A 24 30.73 -2.76 -17.86
C LEU A 24 29.32 -2.46 -17.33
N ILE A 25 28.50 -3.48 -17.07
CA ILE A 25 27.17 -3.31 -16.47
C ILE A 25 27.27 -2.75 -15.06
N LEU A 26 28.18 -3.30 -14.23
CA LEU A 26 28.42 -2.80 -12.89
C LEU A 26 28.93 -1.35 -12.91
N LEU A 27 29.83 -1.02 -13.84
CA LEU A 27 30.34 0.32 -14.04
C LEU A 27 29.22 1.29 -14.46
N ALA A 28 28.37 0.88 -15.41
CA ALA A 28 27.22 1.65 -15.85
C ALA A 28 26.20 1.87 -14.71
N GLY A 29 25.90 0.82 -13.93
CA GLY A 29 25.05 0.91 -12.75
C GLY A 29 25.60 1.85 -11.68
N TYR A 30 26.91 1.75 -11.40
CA TYR A 30 27.60 2.64 -10.46
C TYR A 30 27.58 4.11 -10.94
N LEU A 31 27.85 4.35 -12.22
CA LEU A 31 27.77 5.68 -12.84
C LEU A 31 26.34 6.23 -12.74
N ALA A 32 25.34 5.45 -13.12
CA ALA A 32 23.93 5.83 -13.03
C ALA A 32 23.54 6.20 -11.59
N GLN A 33 23.93 5.38 -10.61
CA GLN A 33 23.70 5.68 -9.19
C GLN A 33 24.35 7.01 -8.78
N ARG A 34 25.57 7.28 -9.24
CA ARG A 34 26.30 8.50 -8.93
C ARG A 34 25.66 9.74 -9.58
N PHE A 35 25.19 9.62 -10.82
CA PHE A 35 24.45 10.68 -11.51
C PHE A 35 23.13 10.99 -10.82
N VAL A 36 22.37 9.95 -10.46
CA VAL A 36 21.10 10.08 -9.76
C VAL A 36 21.28 10.69 -8.37
N ALA A 37 22.28 10.23 -7.61
CA ALA A 37 22.59 10.80 -6.31
C ALA A 37 22.97 12.29 -6.41
N LYS A 38 23.79 12.65 -7.40
CA LYS A 38 24.16 14.06 -7.68
C LYS A 38 22.98 14.90 -8.16
N GLY A 39 22.11 14.34 -9.00
CA GLY A 39 20.90 15.02 -9.47
C GLY A 39 19.93 15.30 -8.31
N LEU A 40 19.78 14.33 -7.41
CA LEU A 40 18.89 14.44 -6.26
C LEU A 40 19.43 15.37 -5.15
N THR A 41 20.76 15.53 -5.01
CA THR A 41 21.33 16.61 -4.19
C THR A 41 21.14 17.97 -4.85
N ARG A 42 21.38 18.09 -6.16
CA ARG A 42 21.16 19.34 -6.92
C ARG A 42 19.70 19.80 -6.91
N LEU A 43 18.74 18.88 -6.99
CA LEU A 43 17.32 19.20 -6.91
C LEU A 43 16.90 19.60 -5.49
N GLY A 44 17.47 18.98 -4.45
CA GLY A 44 17.22 19.35 -3.06
C GLY A 44 17.80 20.71 -2.65
N GLU A 45 18.81 21.21 -3.37
CA GLU A 45 19.33 22.58 -3.20
C GLU A 45 18.47 23.63 -3.92
N ARG A 46 17.83 23.27 -5.05
CA ARG A 46 16.97 24.18 -5.82
C ARG A 46 15.52 24.23 -5.34
N TYR A 47 15.03 23.15 -4.75
CA TYR A 47 13.71 23.06 -4.14
C TYR A 47 13.88 22.70 -2.66
N PRO A 48 13.34 23.50 -1.71
CA PRO A 48 13.35 23.18 -0.28
C PRO A 48 12.37 22.03 -0.01
N LEU A 49 12.68 20.84 -0.52
CA LEU A 49 11.95 19.63 -0.25
C LEU A 49 12.23 19.22 1.20
N PRO A 50 11.19 18.92 2.01
CA PRO A 50 11.38 18.46 3.37
C PRO A 50 12.32 17.26 3.38
N PRO A 51 13.35 17.23 4.26
CA PRO A 51 14.27 16.09 4.37
C PRO A 51 13.56 14.75 4.57
N GLN A 52 12.36 14.79 5.16
CA GLN A 52 11.47 13.66 5.42
C GLN A 52 10.98 12.94 4.15
N LEU A 53 10.83 13.66 3.02
CA LEU A 53 10.47 13.09 1.71
C LEU A 53 11.72 12.68 0.92
N LEU A 54 12.82 13.41 1.08
CA LEU A 54 14.06 13.14 0.37
C LEU A 54 14.71 11.82 0.80
N MET A 55 14.71 11.49 2.09
CA MET A 55 15.29 10.23 2.61
C MET A 55 14.67 8.97 1.99
N PRO A 56 13.33 8.74 2.05
CA PRO A 56 12.71 7.57 1.44
C PRO A 56 12.84 7.57 -0.08
N LEU A 57 12.80 8.76 -0.73
CA LEU A 57 13.01 8.87 -2.16
C LEU A 57 14.43 8.45 -2.58
N ARG A 58 15.47 8.93 -1.87
CA ARG A 58 16.87 8.49 -2.10
C ARG A 58 17.01 6.98 -1.92
N GLY A 59 16.40 6.45 -0.86
CA GLY A 59 16.40 5.02 -0.56
C GLY A 59 15.76 4.19 -1.67
N GLY A 60 14.54 4.55 -2.09
CA GLY A 60 13.81 3.88 -3.16
C GLY A 60 14.57 3.92 -4.48
N LEU A 61 15.11 5.09 -4.84
CA LEU A 61 15.87 5.25 -6.07
C LEU A 61 17.18 4.44 -6.06
N ARG A 62 17.87 4.36 -4.91
CA ARG A 62 19.03 3.48 -4.73
C ARG A 62 18.66 2.01 -4.92
N TRP A 63 17.57 1.55 -4.31
CA TRP A 63 17.09 0.18 -4.47
C TRP A 63 16.69 -0.15 -5.91
N LEU A 64 16.05 0.78 -6.63
CA LEU A 64 15.71 0.60 -8.05
C LEU A 64 16.96 0.44 -8.93
N ILE A 65 17.98 1.27 -8.71
CA ILE A 65 19.24 1.18 -9.48
C ILE A 65 19.98 -0.11 -9.14
N MET A 66 20.04 -0.48 -7.86
CA MET A 66 20.69 -1.71 -7.43
C MET A 66 19.96 -2.96 -7.96
N GLY A 67 18.62 -2.95 -7.95
CA GLY A 67 17.78 -4.03 -8.48
C GLY A 67 17.90 -4.17 -10.00
N SER A 68 17.89 -3.07 -10.75
CA SER A 68 18.09 -3.11 -12.21
C SER A 68 19.49 -3.61 -12.57
N ALA A 69 20.54 -3.14 -11.89
CA ALA A 69 21.90 -3.64 -12.08
C ALA A 69 21.99 -5.17 -11.82
N LEU A 70 21.35 -5.66 -10.75
CA LEU A 70 21.29 -7.08 -10.44
C LEU A 70 20.60 -7.88 -11.57
N ILE A 71 19.48 -7.40 -12.11
CA ILE A 71 18.77 -8.03 -13.23
C ILE A 71 19.67 -8.13 -14.47
N PHE A 72 20.40 -7.06 -14.81
CA PHE A 72 21.33 -7.07 -15.95
C PHE A 72 22.49 -8.06 -15.73
N VAL A 73 23.02 -8.16 -14.51
CA VAL A 73 24.07 -9.14 -14.17
C VAL A 73 23.52 -10.57 -14.30
N LEU A 74 22.33 -10.86 -13.76
CA LEU A 74 21.70 -12.17 -13.87
C LEU A 74 21.48 -12.56 -15.34
N GLY A 75 21.05 -11.62 -16.18
CA GLY A 75 20.94 -11.83 -17.63
C GLY A 75 22.25 -12.23 -18.31
N ARG A 76 23.39 -11.69 -17.85
CA ARG A 76 24.73 -12.08 -18.36
C ARG A 76 25.24 -13.40 -17.80
N LEU A 77 24.82 -13.78 -16.59
CA LEU A 77 25.10 -15.09 -15.99
C LEU A 77 24.28 -16.22 -16.63
N GLY A 78 23.53 -15.95 -17.70
CA GLY A 78 22.74 -16.93 -18.43
C GLY A 78 21.34 -17.16 -17.86
N VAL A 79 20.90 -16.35 -16.88
CA VAL A 79 19.51 -16.39 -16.43
C VAL A 79 18.63 -15.82 -17.54
N SER A 80 17.74 -16.66 -18.08
CA SER A 80 16.86 -16.22 -19.16
C SER A 80 15.90 -15.13 -18.67
N ALA A 81 15.58 -14.18 -19.56
CA ALA A 81 14.56 -13.17 -19.30
C ALA A 81 13.23 -13.79 -18.87
N THR A 82 12.93 -14.98 -19.40
CA THR A 82 11.74 -15.77 -19.04
C THR A 82 11.73 -16.15 -17.56
N VAL A 83 12.85 -16.62 -16.99
CA VAL A 83 12.94 -17.02 -15.56
C VAL A 83 12.75 -15.81 -14.64
N LEU A 84 13.36 -14.68 -14.98
CA LEU A 84 13.16 -13.42 -14.24
C LEU A 84 11.70 -12.95 -14.32
N TRP A 85 11.10 -13.07 -15.50
CA TRP A 85 9.71 -12.73 -15.72
C TRP A 85 8.74 -13.63 -14.94
N THR A 86 8.97 -14.96 -14.90
CA THR A 86 8.15 -15.88 -14.09
C THR A 86 8.33 -15.67 -12.60
N ALA A 87 9.54 -15.38 -12.13
CA ALA A 87 9.76 -15.08 -10.72
C ALA A 87 9.02 -13.79 -10.30
N LEU A 88 9.10 -12.74 -11.11
CA LEU A 88 8.41 -11.48 -10.87
C LEU A 88 6.88 -11.66 -10.89
N SER A 89 6.35 -12.32 -11.92
CA SER A 89 4.90 -12.52 -12.04
C SER A 89 4.36 -13.43 -10.93
N GLY A 90 5.12 -14.44 -10.52
CA GLY A 90 4.81 -15.28 -9.36
C GLY A 90 4.75 -14.47 -8.06
N PHE A 91 5.75 -13.61 -7.81
CA PHE A 91 5.73 -12.73 -6.64
C PHE A 91 4.53 -11.77 -6.67
N VAL A 92 4.21 -11.17 -7.82
CA VAL A 92 3.04 -10.30 -8.00
C VAL A 92 1.74 -11.07 -7.76
N ALA A 93 1.64 -12.31 -8.23
CA ALA A 93 0.47 -13.15 -8.00
C ALA A 93 0.26 -13.43 -6.50
N VAL A 94 1.32 -13.78 -5.77
CA VAL A 94 1.25 -13.96 -4.31
C VAL A 94 0.86 -12.66 -3.60
N ALA A 95 1.45 -11.54 -4.01
CA ALA A 95 1.12 -10.22 -3.46
C ALA A 95 -0.35 -9.85 -3.70
N ALA A 96 -0.91 -10.17 -4.87
CA ALA A 96 -2.32 -9.95 -5.19
C ALA A 96 -3.24 -10.78 -4.27
N VAL A 97 -2.90 -12.05 -4.02
CA VAL A 97 -3.65 -12.93 -3.09
C VAL A 97 -3.59 -12.39 -1.66
N ALA A 98 -2.42 -11.95 -1.20
CA ALA A 98 -2.25 -11.34 0.12
C ALA A 98 -3.06 -10.03 0.26
N PHE A 99 -3.09 -9.21 -0.79
CA PHE A 99 -3.89 -7.99 -0.82
C PHE A 99 -5.39 -8.29 -0.73
N PHE A 100 -5.86 -9.32 -1.45
CA PHE A 100 -7.24 -9.78 -1.37
C PHE A 100 -7.61 -10.22 0.06
N ALA A 101 -6.71 -10.94 0.74
CA ALA A 101 -6.92 -11.36 2.12
C ALA A 101 -7.05 -10.16 3.10
N MET A 102 -6.30 -9.07 2.87
CA MET A 102 -6.34 -7.87 3.72
C MET A 102 -7.42 -6.84 3.32
N TRP A 103 -8.16 -7.08 2.23
CA TRP A 103 -9.10 -6.11 1.64
C TRP A 103 -10.13 -5.59 2.66
N SER A 104 -10.69 -6.47 3.49
CA SER A 104 -11.69 -6.09 4.50
C SER A 104 -11.12 -5.13 5.55
N VAL A 105 -9.89 -5.37 6.00
CA VAL A 105 -9.21 -4.51 6.99
C VAL A 105 -8.95 -3.14 6.38
N LEU A 106 -8.43 -3.10 5.16
CA LEU A 106 -8.15 -1.85 4.45
C LEU A 106 -9.44 -1.05 4.20
N SER A 107 -10.52 -1.71 3.76
CA SER A 107 -11.82 -1.08 3.54
C SER A 107 -12.35 -0.42 4.82
N ASN A 108 -12.31 -1.12 5.96
CA ASN A 108 -12.75 -0.54 7.23
C ASN A 108 -11.87 0.64 7.68
N LEU A 109 -10.55 0.54 7.50
CA LEU A 109 -9.60 1.59 7.86
C LEU A 109 -9.82 2.86 7.01
N LEU A 110 -10.01 2.70 5.70
CA LEU A 110 -10.37 3.80 4.80
C LEU A 110 -11.73 4.41 5.18
N CYS A 111 -12.73 3.58 5.51
CA CYS A 111 -14.03 4.06 5.96
C CYS A 111 -13.93 4.84 7.28
N ALA A 112 -13.07 4.43 8.21
CA ALA A 112 -12.79 5.20 9.42
C ALA A 112 -12.22 6.59 9.10
N ILE A 113 -11.23 6.66 8.20
CA ILE A 113 -10.65 7.92 7.73
C ILE A 113 -11.72 8.81 7.08
N LEU A 114 -12.63 8.24 6.28
CA LEU A 114 -13.74 8.98 5.68
C LEU A 114 -14.73 9.47 6.73
N ILE A 115 -15.03 8.66 7.76
CA ILE A 115 -15.88 9.10 8.87
C ILE A 115 -15.25 10.30 9.59
N PHE A 116 -13.94 10.30 9.82
CA PHE A 116 -13.26 11.43 10.45
C PHE A 116 -13.11 12.67 9.57
N THR A 117 -12.87 12.49 8.26
CA THR A 117 -12.59 13.61 7.33
C THR A 117 -13.86 14.23 6.75
N VAL A 118 -14.83 13.41 6.32
CA VAL A 118 -16.10 13.85 5.74
C VAL A 118 -17.15 14.10 6.83
N GLY A 119 -17.05 13.42 7.98
CA GLY A 119 -17.98 13.59 9.10
C GLY A 119 -19.44 13.26 8.79
N PRO A 120 -19.78 12.13 8.13
CA PRO A 120 -21.16 11.76 7.81
C PRO A 120 -22.03 11.65 9.08
N PHE A 121 -21.45 11.19 10.17
CA PHE A 121 -21.99 11.18 11.53
C PHE A 121 -20.89 11.51 12.54
N ARG A 122 -21.28 11.98 13.74
CA ARG A 122 -20.34 12.32 14.82
C ARG A 122 -20.58 11.46 16.05
N LEU A 123 -19.63 11.46 17.00
CA LEU A 123 -19.85 10.87 18.31
C LEU A 123 -21.07 11.52 18.97
N GLY A 124 -21.94 10.69 19.54
CA GLY A 124 -23.20 11.11 20.16
C GLY A 124 -24.41 11.15 19.21
N ASP A 125 -24.22 11.11 17.90
CA ASP A 125 -25.34 10.99 16.96
C ASP A 125 -26.00 9.61 17.06
N ILE A 126 -27.31 9.55 16.81
CA ILE A 126 -28.03 8.29 16.69
C ILE A 126 -28.01 7.89 15.22
N VAL A 127 -27.55 6.68 14.94
CA VAL A 127 -27.47 6.12 13.59
C VAL A 127 -28.23 4.80 13.52
N GLU A 128 -28.91 4.58 12.41
CA GLU A 128 -29.60 3.33 12.08
C GLU A 128 -29.08 2.81 10.74
N LEU A 129 -28.55 1.58 10.74
CA LEU A 129 -28.19 0.86 9.52
C LEU A 129 -29.43 0.16 8.96
N VAL A 130 -29.96 0.64 7.84
CA VAL A 130 -31.12 0.04 7.18
C VAL A 130 -30.64 -1.09 6.26
N ASP A 131 -30.96 -2.33 6.64
CA ASP A 131 -30.46 -3.52 5.94
C ASP A 131 -31.31 -3.82 4.68
N THR A 132 -32.65 -3.93 4.84
CA THR A 132 -33.69 -4.06 3.79
C THR A 132 -35.04 -3.62 4.39
N VAL A 133 -36.02 -3.22 3.55
CA VAL A 133 -37.35 -2.71 3.95
C VAL A 133 -38.09 -3.54 5.02
N ASP A 134 -37.81 -4.85 5.12
CA ASP A 134 -38.57 -5.79 5.96
C ASP A 134 -37.90 -6.22 7.28
N LYS A 135 -36.68 -5.74 7.60
CA LYS A 135 -36.02 -6.07 8.89
C LYS A 135 -35.58 -4.82 9.65
N PRO A 136 -35.86 -4.72 10.97
CA PRO A 136 -35.37 -3.62 11.77
C PRO A 136 -33.83 -3.62 11.72
N GLY A 137 -33.29 -2.47 11.34
CA GLY A 137 -31.87 -2.23 11.25
C GLY A 137 -31.20 -2.13 12.62
N VAL A 138 -29.87 -2.15 12.66
CA VAL A 138 -29.13 -1.86 13.90
C VAL A 138 -29.24 -0.36 14.17
N LYS A 139 -29.96 0.03 15.22
CA LYS A 139 -30.14 1.42 15.66
C LYS A 139 -29.46 1.67 16.99
N GLY A 140 -28.58 2.65 17.05
CA GLY A 140 -27.91 3.00 18.31
C GLY A 140 -27.22 4.34 18.28
N ARG A 141 -26.86 4.83 19.48
CA ARG A 141 -26.07 6.04 19.66
C ARG A 141 -24.58 5.71 19.47
N VAL A 142 -23.88 6.49 18.65
CA VAL A 142 -22.44 6.33 18.42
C VAL A 142 -21.68 6.74 19.68
N VAL A 143 -21.00 5.78 20.31
CA VAL A 143 -20.19 6.04 21.52
C VAL A 143 -18.70 6.15 21.18
N ALA A 144 -18.21 5.34 20.25
CA ALA A 144 -16.81 5.36 19.85
C ALA A 144 -16.64 4.97 18.38
N ILE A 145 -15.67 5.59 17.70
CA ILE A 145 -15.30 5.28 16.31
C ILE A 145 -13.86 4.76 16.34
N ASN A 146 -13.68 3.46 16.11
CA ASN A 146 -12.35 2.84 15.98
C ASN A 146 -11.99 2.69 14.49
N LEU A 147 -10.75 2.29 14.19
CA LEU A 147 -10.29 2.11 12.81
C LEU A 147 -10.99 0.96 12.07
N LEU A 148 -11.38 -0.11 12.77
CA LEU A 148 -12.01 -1.28 12.14
C LEU A 148 -13.53 -1.33 12.31
N TYR A 149 -14.04 -0.80 13.43
CA TYR A 149 -15.46 -0.85 13.77
C TYR A 149 -15.88 0.41 14.55
N THR A 150 -17.17 0.73 14.48
CA THR A 150 -17.82 1.78 15.27
C THR A 150 -18.72 1.13 16.31
N THR A 151 -18.62 1.59 17.55
CA THR A 151 -19.38 1.08 18.69
C THR A 151 -20.64 1.91 18.87
N LEU A 152 -21.78 1.24 18.78
CA LEU A 152 -23.12 1.77 18.99
C LEU A 152 -23.66 1.22 20.31
N VAL A 153 -24.42 2.04 21.05
CA VAL A 153 -25.22 1.58 22.18
C VAL A 153 -26.68 1.67 21.78
N GLU A 154 -27.38 0.55 21.82
CA GLU A 154 -28.81 0.49 21.53
C GLU A 154 -29.58 1.27 22.60
N VAL A 155 -30.55 2.07 22.16
CA VAL A 155 -31.42 2.80 23.08
C VAL A 155 -32.48 1.82 23.56
N ALA A 156 -32.47 1.51 24.86
CA ALA A 156 -33.42 0.59 25.47
C ALA A 156 -34.87 1.04 25.19
N GLU A 157 -35.59 0.29 24.36
CA GLU A 157 -37.05 0.35 24.35
C GLU A 157 -37.57 -0.44 25.56
N ALA A 158 -38.55 0.15 26.25
CA ALA A 158 -39.04 -0.20 27.58
C ALA A 158 -38.85 -1.68 27.98
N GLY A 159 -37.86 -1.94 28.85
CA GLY A 159 -37.66 -3.24 29.51
C GLY A 159 -36.45 -4.07 29.06
N THR A 160 -35.66 -3.60 28.09
CA THR A 160 -34.48 -4.33 27.60
C THR A 160 -33.18 -3.66 28.06
N ASP A 161 -32.18 -4.47 28.44
CA ASP A 161 -30.85 -3.98 28.84
C ASP A 161 -30.15 -3.28 27.65
N SER A 162 -29.36 -2.24 27.93
CA SER A 162 -28.61 -1.53 26.88
C SER A 162 -27.54 -2.43 26.27
N ALA A 163 -27.76 -2.91 25.04
CA ALA A 163 -26.77 -3.70 24.32
C ALA A 163 -25.73 -2.81 23.63
N MET A 164 -24.46 -3.22 23.68
CA MET A 164 -23.38 -2.60 22.92
C MET A 164 -23.15 -3.39 21.63
N VAL A 165 -23.28 -2.74 20.49
CA VAL A 165 -23.11 -3.35 19.17
C VAL A 165 -21.92 -2.75 18.45
N GLN A 166 -21.04 -3.59 17.92
CA GLN A 166 -19.89 -3.17 17.14
C GLN A 166 -20.15 -3.42 15.66
N VAL A 167 -20.20 -2.34 14.87
CA VAL A 167 -20.50 -2.40 13.44
C VAL A 167 -19.22 -2.09 12.66
N PRO A 168 -18.77 -2.96 11.73
CA PRO A 168 -17.66 -2.65 10.83
C PRO A 168 -17.89 -1.34 10.07
N ASN A 169 -16.85 -0.50 10.00
CA ASN A 169 -16.95 0.83 9.40
C ASN A 169 -17.38 0.79 7.92
N SER A 170 -16.99 -0.25 7.18
CA SER A 170 -17.36 -0.42 5.78
C SER A 170 -18.86 -0.60 5.57
N LEU A 171 -19.60 -1.14 6.54
CA LEU A 171 -21.05 -1.34 6.42
C LEU A 171 -21.82 -0.01 6.36
N PHE A 172 -21.33 1.04 7.02
CA PHE A 172 -21.95 2.37 6.98
C PHE A 172 -21.93 3.00 5.58
N PHE A 173 -21.01 2.56 4.71
CA PHE A 173 -20.91 3.05 3.33
C PHE A 173 -21.50 2.07 2.31
N GLN A 174 -21.74 0.82 2.70
CA GLN A 174 -22.35 -0.21 1.85
C GLN A 174 -23.88 -0.25 1.97
N ARG A 175 -24.44 0.23 3.08
CA ARG A 175 -25.88 0.26 3.37
C ARG A 175 -26.39 1.69 3.50
N SER A 176 -27.71 1.84 3.44
CA SER A 176 -28.35 3.12 3.73
C SER A 176 -28.30 3.40 5.22
N VAL A 177 -27.85 4.61 5.60
CA VAL A 177 -27.75 5.03 7.00
C VAL A 177 -28.73 6.17 7.26
N ARG A 178 -29.58 6.00 8.27
CA ARG A 178 -30.38 7.11 8.81
C ARG A 178 -29.67 7.70 10.01
N ARG A 179 -29.67 9.03 10.09
CA ARG A 179 -28.98 9.79 11.14
C ARG A 179 -29.95 10.75 11.80
N TRP A 180 -29.95 10.76 13.12
CA TRP A 180 -30.57 11.80 13.93
C TRP A 180 -29.47 12.55 14.67
N PRO A 181 -29.32 13.86 14.44
CA PRO A 181 -28.38 14.68 15.20
C PRO A 181 -28.68 14.59 16.69
N GLY A 182 -27.64 14.43 17.51
CA GLY A 182 -27.74 14.31 18.98
C GLY A 182 -28.36 15.51 19.72
N THR A 183 -28.79 16.55 19.00
CA THR A 183 -29.50 17.72 19.54
C THR A 183 -31.03 17.55 19.57
N HIS A 184 -31.60 16.52 18.94
CA HIS A 184 -33.01 16.20 19.08
C HIS A 184 -33.22 15.21 20.24
N VAL A 185 -33.51 15.77 21.42
CA VAL A 185 -34.22 15.05 22.48
C VAL A 185 -35.54 14.55 21.87
N PHE A 186 -35.69 13.24 21.74
CA PHE A 186 -37.00 12.68 21.39
C PHE A 186 -37.97 12.92 22.57
N PRO A 187 -39.24 13.23 22.31
CA PRO A 187 -40.25 13.39 23.36
C PRO A 187 -40.54 12.03 23.99
N GLY A 188 -39.72 11.65 24.95
CA GLY A 188 -39.76 10.37 25.69
C GLY A 188 -38.91 10.40 26.96
N ASP A 189 -37.94 11.32 27.06
CA ASP A 189 -37.21 11.63 28.30
C ASP A 189 -37.98 12.63 29.19
N ARG A 190 -39.21 12.28 29.57
CA ARG A 190 -39.90 12.85 30.75
C ARG A 190 -40.59 11.76 31.54
#